data_AF-A0A7T5ESA0-F1
#
_entry.id   AF-A0A7T5ESA0-F1
#
_cell.length_a   1.000
_cell.length_b   1.000
_cell.length_c   1.000
_cell.angle_alpha   90.00
_cell.angle_beta   90.00
_cell.angle_gamma   90.00
#
_symmetry.space_group_name_H-M   'P 1'
#
loop_
_entity.id
_entity.type
_entity.pdbx_description
1 polymer ?
#
loop_
_entity_poly.entity_id
_entity_poly.type
_entity_poly.pdbx_seq_one_letter_code
_entity_poly.pdbx_strand_id
1 'polypeptide(L)'
;MYPMDRNQHENKPKIYSGPFWVSDNNHPQHENDRLTIIVTNPTKRDLSASLDIEQASAPESFGKTTLPFVFFASNAPVYSIGPTNISPQKSLQIDLDLSMFKVSDLAGSGALRITSTGDYEIKRNQVVAGKLEIQVLGGAGRTTVTGDPVPGIDVPDPSLTFHLRDFVTNTSSSPTQRPPQQMPPF
;
A
#
# COMPACT_ATOMS: atom_id res chain seq x y z
N MET A 1 -5.30 32.73 14.36
CA MET A 1 -5.65 31.32 14.09
C MET A 1 -5.73 31.20 12.57
N TYR A 2 -4.67 30.69 11.93
CA TYR A 2 -4.61 30.60 10.47
C TYR A 2 -5.48 29.42 10.00
N PRO A 3 -6.32 29.59 8.98
CA PRO A 3 -7.05 28.47 8.41
C PRO A 3 -6.05 27.55 7.71
N MET A 4 -5.93 26.31 8.21
CA MET A 4 -5.21 25.25 7.53
C MET A 4 -5.95 24.90 6.24
N ASP A 5 -5.23 25.03 5.14
CA ASP A 5 -5.67 24.87 3.76
C ASP A 5 -6.06 23.41 3.49
N ARG A 6 -7.35 23.08 3.67
CA ARG A 6 -7.91 21.74 3.39
C ARG A 6 -7.87 21.34 1.91
N ASN A 7 -7.49 22.25 1.01
CA ASN A 7 -7.59 22.05 -0.44
C ASN A 7 -6.29 21.54 -1.11
N GLN A 8 -5.17 21.37 -0.39
CA GLN A 8 -3.93 20.86 -0.99
C GLN A 8 -3.80 19.34 -1.03
N HIS A 9 -4.73 18.60 -0.42
CA HIS A 9 -4.65 17.14 -0.33
C HIS A 9 -5.36 16.38 -1.45
N GLU A 10 -6.28 17.01 -2.20
CA GLU A 10 -7.06 16.31 -3.24
C GLU A 10 -6.26 15.95 -4.51
N ASN A 11 -5.07 16.53 -4.72
CA ASN A 11 -4.27 16.32 -5.95
C ASN A 11 -2.96 15.55 -5.73
N LYS A 12 -2.69 15.04 -4.52
CA LYS A 12 -1.49 14.23 -4.30
C LYS A 12 -1.69 12.83 -4.91
N PRO A 13 -0.68 12.29 -5.59
CA PRO A 13 -0.81 10.98 -6.19
C PRO A 13 -1.00 9.89 -5.14
N LYS A 14 -1.88 8.95 -5.49
CA LYS A 14 -2.15 7.73 -4.74
C LYS A 14 -1.48 6.55 -5.44
N ILE A 15 -0.65 5.82 -4.70
CA ILE A 15 0.09 4.65 -5.15
C ILE A 15 -0.36 3.43 -4.36
N TYR A 16 -0.28 2.26 -4.99
CA TYR A 16 -0.81 1.02 -4.45
C TYR A 16 0.24 -0.07 -4.56
N SER A 17 0.38 -0.88 -3.51
CA SER A 17 1.02 -2.19 -3.62
C SER A 17 0.09 -3.15 -4.38
N GLY A 18 0.66 -4.22 -4.93
CA GLY A 18 -0.14 -5.42 -5.22
C GLY A 18 -0.75 -5.99 -3.93
N PRO A 19 -1.82 -6.80 -4.02
CA PRO A 19 -2.27 -7.57 -2.88
C PRO A 19 -1.18 -8.58 -2.49
N PHE A 20 -0.88 -8.68 -1.21
CA PHE A 20 -0.05 -9.77 -0.69
C PHE A 20 -0.83 -10.60 0.31
N TRP A 21 -0.55 -11.90 0.28
CA TRP A 21 -1.26 -12.89 1.06
C TRP A 21 -0.58 -13.09 2.42
N VAL A 22 -1.33 -12.81 3.48
CA VAL A 22 -0.99 -13.25 4.84
C VAL A 22 -1.64 -14.62 5.00
N SER A 23 -0.81 -15.68 4.99
CA SER A 23 -1.29 -17.07 5.02
C SER A 23 -1.93 -17.43 6.37
N ASP A 24 -3.07 -18.12 6.34
CA ASP A 24 -3.67 -18.80 7.50
C ASP A 24 -2.90 -20.05 7.93
N ASN A 25 -2.26 -20.69 6.95
CA ASN A 25 -1.43 -21.86 7.19
C ASN A 25 -0.02 -21.38 7.50
N ASN A 26 0.15 -20.85 8.71
CA ASN A 26 1.46 -20.71 9.33
C ASN A 26 2.10 -22.10 9.36
N HIS A 27 3.14 -22.31 8.55
CA HIS A 27 4.07 -23.39 8.84
C HIS A 27 4.60 -23.13 10.26
N PRO A 28 4.56 -24.09 11.19
CA PRO A 28 4.96 -23.89 12.60
C PRO A 28 6.45 -23.51 12.79
N GLN A 29 7.20 -23.28 11.71
CA GLN A 29 8.60 -22.89 11.74
C GLN A 29 8.85 -21.45 11.28
N HIS A 30 7.93 -20.79 10.57
CA HIS A 30 8.08 -19.39 10.13
C HIS A 30 6.72 -18.69 10.09
N GLU A 31 6.33 -18.10 11.21
CA GLU A 31 5.19 -17.19 11.28
C GLU A 31 5.61 -15.84 10.70
N ASN A 32 4.86 -15.34 9.71
CA ASN A 32 4.98 -13.94 9.29
C ASN A 32 4.16 -13.11 10.28
N ASP A 33 4.77 -12.76 11.40
CA ASP A 33 4.14 -12.05 12.53
C ASP A 33 4.35 -10.53 12.44
N ARG A 34 5.09 -10.04 11.43
CA ARG A 34 5.41 -8.61 11.33
C ARG A 34 5.41 -8.06 9.92
N LEU A 35 4.92 -6.83 9.79
CA LEU A 35 4.93 -6.02 8.59
C LEU A 35 5.60 -4.68 8.89
N THR A 36 6.68 -4.38 8.17
CA THR A 36 7.41 -3.12 8.27
C THR A 36 7.24 -2.32 6.99
N ILE A 37 6.71 -1.10 7.11
CA ILE A 37 6.60 -0.13 6.02
C ILE A 37 7.61 0.98 6.25
N ILE A 38 8.47 1.22 5.26
CA ILE A 38 9.52 2.22 5.30
C ILE A 38 9.24 3.25 4.21
N VAL A 39 9.00 4.50 4.60
CA VAL A 39 8.87 5.63 3.67
C VAL A 39 10.09 6.53 3.85
N THR A 40 10.90 6.64 2.80
CA THR A 40 12.15 7.39 2.81
C THR A 40 12.01 8.69 2.03
N ASN A 41 12.52 9.78 2.59
CA ASN A 41 12.67 11.06 1.90
C ASN A 41 14.15 11.27 1.52
N PRO A 42 14.56 10.95 0.28
CA PRO A 42 15.94 11.16 -0.19
C PRO A 42 16.24 12.64 -0.52
N THR A 43 15.27 13.54 -0.40
CA THR A 43 15.39 14.94 -0.83
C THR A 43 15.93 15.85 0.26
N LYS A 44 16.11 17.14 -0.08
CA LYS A 44 16.57 18.21 0.83
C LYS A 44 15.42 19.05 1.41
N ARG A 45 14.16 18.65 1.22
CA ARG A 45 12.99 19.37 1.74
C ARG A 45 12.03 18.42 2.42
N ASP A 46 11.17 18.93 3.30
CA ASP A 46 10.11 18.13 3.89
C ASP A 46 9.14 17.65 2.81
N LEU A 47 8.78 16.37 2.89
CA LEU A 47 7.79 15.72 2.04
C LEU A 47 6.74 15.05 2.93
N SER A 48 5.52 14.92 2.46
CA SER A 48 4.40 14.39 3.24
C SER A 48 3.81 13.15 2.58
N ALA A 49 3.51 12.15 3.41
CA ALA A 49 2.84 10.92 3.03
C ALA A 49 1.74 10.57 4.02
N SER A 50 0.69 9.93 3.54
CA SER A 50 -0.28 9.17 4.33
C SER A 50 -0.29 7.72 3.83
N LEU A 51 -0.72 6.81 4.69
CA LEU A 51 -0.74 5.38 4.43
C LEU A 51 -2.05 4.79 4.93
N ASP A 52 -2.68 3.99 4.10
CA ASP A 52 -3.85 3.20 4.42
C ASP A 52 -3.52 1.73 4.12
N ILE A 53 -3.81 0.86 5.07
CA ILE A 53 -3.79 -0.58 4.89
C ILE A 53 -5.24 -1.02 4.79
N GLU A 54 -5.55 -1.58 3.65
CA GLU A 54 -6.90 -2.00 3.30
C GLU A 54 -6.89 -3.50 3.09
N GLN A 55 -8.00 -4.14 3.42
CA GLN A 55 -8.21 -5.51 3.02
C GLN A 55 -8.40 -5.57 1.49
N ALA A 56 -7.75 -6.53 0.85
CA ALA A 56 -7.92 -6.82 -0.57
C ALA A 56 -8.71 -8.11 -0.76
N SER A 57 -9.58 -8.14 -1.78
CA SER A 57 -10.15 -9.39 -2.27
C SER A 57 -9.05 -10.13 -3.05
N ALA A 58 -8.87 -11.42 -2.74
CA ALA A 58 -8.01 -12.28 -3.56
C ALA A 58 -8.61 -12.37 -4.98
N PRO A 59 -7.78 -12.42 -6.05
CA PRO A 59 -8.29 -12.58 -7.40
C PRO A 59 -9.03 -13.92 -7.54
N GLU A 60 -10.32 -13.86 -7.88
CA GLU A 60 -11.08 -15.03 -8.33
C GLU A 60 -10.58 -15.43 -9.73
N SER A 61 -9.49 -16.21 -9.80
CA SER A 61 -9.15 -17.15 -10.90
C SER A 61 -7.63 -17.40 -10.98
N PHE A 62 -7.19 -18.57 -10.52
CA PHE A 62 -6.01 -19.23 -11.06
C PHE A 62 -6.42 -20.04 -12.30
N GLY A 63 -6.57 -19.38 -13.44
CA GLY A 63 -6.97 -20.05 -14.68
C GLY A 63 -6.79 -19.18 -15.92
N LYS A 64 -5.73 -19.47 -16.69
CA LYS A 64 -5.37 -19.14 -18.11
C LYS A 64 -5.74 -17.78 -18.75
N THR A 65 -6.41 -16.87 -18.07
CA THR A 65 -6.81 -15.56 -18.61
C THR A 65 -6.41 -14.49 -17.61
N THR A 66 -5.34 -13.76 -17.94
CA THR A 66 -4.89 -12.58 -17.20
C THR A 66 -5.91 -11.46 -17.40
N LEU A 67 -6.95 -11.42 -16.56
CA LEU A 67 -7.85 -10.28 -16.53
C LEU A 67 -7.09 -9.05 -16.01
N PRO A 68 -7.25 -7.86 -16.61
CA PRO A 68 -6.69 -6.63 -16.06
C PRO A 68 -7.30 -6.43 -14.68
N PHE A 69 -6.47 -6.45 -13.64
CA PHE A 69 -6.84 -6.48 -12.24
C PHE A 69 -7.88 -5.40 -11.89
N VAL A 70 -9.15 -5.77 -11.79
CA VAL A 70 -10.21 -4.91 -11.25
C VAL A 70 -10.35 -5.27 -9.77
N PHE A 71 -9.72 -4.48 -8.90
CA PHE A 71 -9.96 -4.57 -7.47
C PHE A 71 -11.24 -3.81 -7.15
N PHE A 72 -12.30 -4.51 -6.76
CA PHE A 72 -13.43 -3.87 -6.10
C PHE A 72 -12.93 -3.31 -4.76
N ALA A 73 -12.85 -1.98 -4.66
CA ALA A 73 -12.65 -1.32 -3.39
C ALA A 73 -13.97 -1.29 -2.63
N SER A 74 -13.95 -1.70 -1.37
CA SER A 74 -14.68 -1.03 -0.29
C SER A 74 -14.68 -1.91 0.96
N ASN A 75 -13.55 -1.95 1.67
CA ASN A 75 -13.59 -2.04 3.12
C ASN A 75 -12.87 -0.80 3.66
N ALA A 76 -13.36 -0.26 4.78
CA ALA A 76 -12.65 0.79 5.49
C ALA A 76 -11.21 0.32 5.79
N PRO A 77 -10.22 1.23 5.79
CA PRO A 77 -8.85 0.84 6.13
C PRO A 77 -8.82 0.17 7.50
N VAL A 78 -8.14 -0.97 7.59
CA VAL A 78 -7.91 -1.68 8.85
C VAL A 78 -6.88 -0.95 9.70
N TYR A 79 -6.02 -0.17 9.06
CA TYR A 79 -5.05 0.70 9.70
C TYR A 79 -4.77 1.91 8.83
N SER A 80 -4.69 3.10 9.43
CA SER A 80 -4.42 4.35 8.72
C SER A 80 -3.42 5.21 9.49
N ILE A 81 -2.48 5.77 8.75
CA ILE A 81 -1.60 6.85 9.19
C ILE A 81 -1.96 8.08 8.37
N GLY A 82 -2.45 9.09 9.08
CA GLY A 82 -2.76 10.38 8.48
C GLY A 82 -1.53 11.07 7.89
N PRO A 83 -1.71 12.22 7.21
CA PRO A 83 -0.62 12.96 6.62
C PRO A 83 0.50 13.24 7.62
N THR A 84 1.67 12.67 7.35
CA THR A 84 2.86 12.76 8.19
C THR A 84 3.98 13.37 7.38
N ASN A 85 4.65 14.38 7.95
CA ASN A 85 5.81 15.00 7.33
C ASN A 85 7.07 14.18 7.63
N ILE A 86 7.82 13.88 6.58
CA ILE A 86 9.06 13.12 6.61
C ILE A 86 10.18 14.11 6.29
N SER A 87 11.05 14.34 7.27
CA SER A 87 12.16 15.28 7.14
C SER A 87 13.15 14.87 6.05
N PRO A 88 13.92 15.82 5.49
CA PRO A 88 14.99 15.55 4.54
C PRO A 88 15.93 14.46 5.01
N GLN A 89 16.28 13.53 4.11
CA GLN A 89 17.24 12.45 4.37
C GLN A 89 16.87 11.57 5.58
N LYS A 90 15.57 11.46 5.89
CA LYS A 90 15.04 10.60 6.94
C LYS A 90 14.07 9.57 6.38
N SER A 91 13.85 8.54 7.17
CA SER A 91 12.85 7.51 6.91
C SER A 91 11.84 7.49 8.05
N LEU A 92 10.58 7.36 7.68
CA LEU A 92 9.51 6.95 8.58
C LEU A 92 9.41 5.42 8.50
N GLN A 93 9.58 4.75 9.63
CA GLN A 93 9.38 3.31 9.75
C GLN A 93 8.12 3.06 10.57
N ILE A 94 7.27 2.17 10.06
CA ILE A 94 6.02 1.76 10.68
C ILE A 94 6.07 0.24 10.80
N ASP A 95 6.05 -0.26 12.03
CA ASP A 95 6.06 -1.70 12.32
C ASP A 95 4.69 -2.11 12.85
N LEU A 96 4.12 -3.14 12.24
CA LEU A 96 2.81 -3.67 12.57
C LEU A 96 2.93 -5.16 12.88
N ASP A 97 2.28 -5.57 13.95
CA ASP A 97 2.14 -6.97 14.31
C ASP A 97 1.05 -7.59 13.44
N LEU A 98 1.39 -8.55 12.59
CA LEU A 98 0.43 -9.18 11.69
C LEU A 98 -0.61 -10.03 12.43
N SER A 99 -0.34 -10.42 13.68
CA SER A 99 -1.31 -11.12 14.53
C SER A 99 -2.54 -10.26 14.86
N MET A 100 -2.45 -8.93 14.65
CA MET A 100 -3.59 -8.02 14.76
C MET A 100 -4.59 -8.16 13.61
N PHE A 101 -4.19 -8.72 12.47
CA PHE A 101 -5.04 -8.91 11.29
C PHE A 101 -5.49 -10.38 11.23
N LYS A 102 -6.47 -10.76 12.06
CA LYS A 102 -7.02 -12.12 12.00
C LYS A 102 -7.63 -12.38 10.63
N VAL A 103 -7.32 -13.50 10.00
CA VAL A 103 -7.86 -13.81 8.66
C VAL A 103 -9.39 -14.01 8.68
N SER A 104 -9.96 -14.39 9.82
CA SER A 104 -11.41 -14.35 10.07
C SER A 104 -12.01 -12.95 9.87
N ASP A 105 -11.23 -11.92 10.20
CA ASP A 105 -11.60 -10.52 10.08
C ASP A 105 -11.25 -9.97 8.68
N LEU A 106 -10.36 -10.65 7.95
CA LEU A 106 -10.04 -10.41 6.53
C LEU A 106 -10.94 -11.19 5.57
N ALA A 107 -12.23 -11.31 5.87
CA ALA A 107 -13.29 -11.92 5.05
C ALA A 107 -12.86 -13.21 4.30
N GLY A 108 -11.97 -14.01 4.90
CA GLY A 108 -11.45 -15.25 4.34
C GLY A 108 -10.44 -15.11 3.18
N SER A 109 -10.05 -13.90 2.77
CA SER A 109 -9.06 -13.69 1.70
C SER A 109 -7.61 -13.61 2.20
N GLY A 110 -7.39 -13.30 3.48
CA GLY A 110 -6.05 -13.12 4.05
C GLY A 110 -5.18 -12.06 3.37
N ALA A 111 -5.72 -11.31 2.41
CA ALA A 111 -4.94 -10.45 1.53
C ALA A 111 -5.02 -8.99 1.98
N LEU A 112 -3.86 -8.34 2.07
CA LEU A 112 -3.73 -6.93 2.41
C LEU A 112 -3.23 -6.14 1.20
N ARG A 113 -3.67 -4.88 1.10
CA ARG A 113 -3.15 -3.88 0.17
C ARG A 113 -2.68 -2.68 0.96
N ILE A 114 -1.49 -2.19 0.63
CA ILE A 114 -0.97 -0.95 1.15
C ILE A 114 -1.18 0.12 0.10
N THR A 115 -1.79 1.20 0.54
CA THR A 115 -2.09 2.34 -0.29
C THR A 115 -1.43 3.56 0.34
N SER A 116 -0.61 4.29 -0.43
CA SER A 116 0.02 5.51 0.06
C SER A 116 -0.34 6.70 -0.81
N THR A 117 -0.62 7.83 -0.17
CA THR A 117 -0.85 9.10 -0.85
C THR A 117 0.21 10.09 -0.37
N GLY A 118 0.90 10.76 -1.28
CA GLY A 118 1.99 11.63 -0.85
C GLY A 118 2.75 12.31 -1.97
N ASP A 119 3.85 12.94 -1.61
CA ASP A 119 4.75 13.61 -2.55
C ASP A 119 5.63 12.63 -3.33
N TYR A 120 5.02 11.66 -4.00
CA TYR A 120 5.68 10.72 -4.91
C TYR A 120 5.97 11.36 -6.27
N GLU A 121 6.94 10.80 -7.00
CA GLU A 121 7.16 11.11 -8.41
C GLU A 121 6.62 9.96 -9.26
N ILE A 122 5.80 10.29 -10.28
CA ILE A 122 5.18 9.31 -11.17
C ILE A 122 5.55 9.61 -12.61
N LYS A 123 5.96 8.57 -13.34
CA LYS A 123 6.15 8.60 -14.78
C LYS A 123 5.51 7.35 -15.39
N ARG A 124 4.65 7.54 -16.40
CA ARG A 124 4.01 6.44 -17.13
C ARG A 124 3.33 5.40 -16.19
N ASN A 125 2.56 5.88 -15.23
CA ASN A 125 1.85 5.08 -14.21
C ASN A 125 2.73 4.26 -13.25
N GLN A 126 4.04 4.51 -13.25
CA GLN A 126 4.98 3.89 -12.32
C GLN A 126 5.57 4.94 -11.38
N VAL A 127 5.76 4.53 -10.13
CA VAL A 127 6.48 5.34 -9.15
C VAL A 127 7.96 5.30 -9.49
N VAL A 128 8.61 6.47 -9.52
CA VAL A 128 10.04 6.60 -9.80
C VAL A 128 10.76 7.22 -8.61
N ALA A 129 12.04 6.91 -8.47
CA ALA A 129 12.91 7.50 -7.47
C ALA A 129 13.07 9.02 -7.68
N GLY A 130 13.47 9.74 -6.62
CA GLY A 130 13.76 11.18 -6.67
C GLY A 130 12.85 12.07 -5.82
N LYS A 131 11.72 11.52 -5.32
CA LYS A 131 10.97 12.08 -4.20
C LYS A 131 10.76 11.01 -3.13
N LEU A 132 9.58 10.88 -2.53
CA LEU A 132 9.32 9.82 -1.57
C LEU A 132 9.54 8.44 -2.20
N GLU A 133 10.20 7.57 -1.44
CA GLU A 133 10.41 6.18 -1.79
C GLU A 133 9.74 5.32 -0.72
N ILE A 134 9.11 4.22 -1.13
CA ILE A 134 8.40 3.31 -0.22
C ILE A 134 8.92 1.89 -0.39
N GLN A 135 9.05 1.20 0.74
CA GLN A 135 9.34 -0.22 0.81
C GLN A 135 8.43 -0.86 1.85
N VAL A 136 7.99 -2.08 1.57
CA VAL A 136 7.19 -2.91 2.47
C VAL A 136 7.89 -4.25 2.61
N LEU A 137 8.02 -4.70 3.85
CA LEU A 137 8.65 -5.95 4.22
C LEU A 137 7.70 -6.72 5.14
N GLY A 138 7.31 -7.93 4.75
CA GLY A 138 6.71 -8.92 5.65
C GLY A 138 7.73 -9.99 6.01
N GLY A 139 7.61 -10.57 7.20
CA GLY A 139 8.52 -11.64 7.62
C GLY A 139 8.38 -12.01 9.09
N ALA A 140 9.35 -12.77 9.56
CA ALA A 140 9.52 -13.06 10.99
C ALA A 140 10.05 -11.81 11.70
N GLY A 141 9.28 -11.33 12.66
CA GLY A 141 9.53 -10.20 13.52
C GLY A 141 10.57 -10.53 14.58
N ARG A 142 11.17 -9.47 15.12
CA ARG A 142 12.15 -9.62 16.20
C ARG A 142 11.44 -9.78 17.53
N THR A 143 11.94 -10.67 18.38
CA THR A 143 11.44 -10.87 19.75
C THR A 143 12.57 -10.70 20.77
N THR A 144 12.21 -10.31 22.01
CA THR A 144 13.15 -10.28 23.14
C THR A 144 13.37 -11.69 23.71
N VAL A 145 14.34 -11.81 24.62
CA VAL A 145 14.55 -13.03 25.42
C VAL A 145 13.31 -13.40 26.27
N THR A 146 12.44 -12.42 26.56
CA THR A 146 11.17 -12.63 27.28
C THR A 146 10.01 -13.04 26.35
N GLY A 147 10.24 -13.09 25.03
CA GLY A 147 9.22 -13.41 24.03
C GLY A 147 8.38 -12.21 23.58
N ASP A 148 8.73 -11.00 24.02
CA ASP A 148 7.97 -9.79 23.67
C ASP A 148 8.37 -9.30 22.27
N PRO A 149 7.42 -8.84 21.44
CA PRO A 149 7.72 -8.35 20.10
C PRO A 149 8.51 -7.03 20.13
N VAL A 150 9.50 -6.89 19.25
CA VAL A 150 10.39 -5.71 19.10
C VAL A 150 10.29 -5.15 17.67
N PRO A 151 10.32 -3.82 17.46
CA PRO A 151 10.29 -3.24 16.11
C PRO A 151 11.33 -3.84 15.15
N GLY A 152 10.93 -4.05 13.90
CA GLY A 152 11.74 -4.61 12.84
C GLY A 152 11.54 -6.10 12.56
N ILE A 153 12.19 -6.54 11.48
CA ILE A 153 12.16 -7.90 10.92
C ILE A 153 13.50 -8.60 11.19
N ASP A 154 13.47 -9.85 11.64
CA ASP A 154 14.63 -10.73 11.78
C ASP A 154 14.97 -11.42 10.45
N VAL A 155 13.94 -11.98 9.80
CA VAL A 155 14.07 -12.65 8.49
C VAL A 155 12.95 -12.18 7.56
N PRO A 156 13.25 -11.44 6.48
CA PRO A 156 12.23 -11.02 5.51
C PRO A 156 11.80 -12.19 4.63
N ASP A 157 10.50 -12.29 4.40
CA ASP A 157 9.91 -13.21 3.42
C ASP A 157 9.96 -12.56 2.02
N PRO A 158 10.69 -13.14 1.05
CA PRO A 158 10.76 -12.60 -0.30
C PRO A 158 9.39 -12.48 -0.99
N SER A 159 8.42 -13.32 -0.61
CA SER A 159 7.06 -13.29 -1.15
C SER A 159 6.21 -12.12 -0.62
N LEU A 160 6.64 -11.50 0.49
CA LEU A 160 5.99 -10.37 1.15
C LEU A 160 6.83 -9.09 1.12
N THR A 161 7.78 -9.01 0.18
CA THR A 161 8.66 -7.85 0.01
C THR A 161 8.26 -7.06 -1.23
N PHE A 162 7.92 -5.77 -1.04
CA PHE A 162 7.64 -4.83 -2.11
C PHE A 162 8.57 -3.64 -2.03
N HIS A 163 9.26 -3.36 -3.12
CA HIS A 163 10.07 -2.17 -3.28
C HIS A 163 9.31 -1.12 -4.09
N LEU A 164 9.86 0.09 -4.17
CA LEU A 164 9.30 1.22 -4.90
C LEU A 164 8.75 0.87 -6.29
N ARG A 165 9.49 0.05 -7.05
CA ARG A 165 9.13 -0.37 -8.42
C ARG A 165 7.88 -1.24 -8.51
N ASP A 166 7.51 -1.88 -7.40
CA ASP A 166 6.38 -2.79 -7.32
C ASP A 166 5.05 -2.03 -7.06
N PHE A 167 5.14 -0.70 -6.86
CA PHE A 167 4.00 0.18 -6.69
C PHE A 167 3.54 0.80 -8.02
N VAL A 168 2.23 0.88 -8.19
CA VAL A 168 1.57 1.43 -9.38
C VAL A 168 0.52 2.47 -9.01
N THR A 169 0.10 3.27 -9.98
CA THR A 169 -1.00 4.22 -9.83
C THR A 169 -2.27 3.71 -10.51
N ASN A 170 -3.43 3.86 -9.86
CA ASN A 170 -4.70 3.53 -10.49
C ASN A 170 -5.15 4.69 -11.39
N THR A 171 -4.84 4.64 -12.69
CA THR A 171 -5.46 5.55 -13.65
C THR A 171 -6.76 4.94 -14.15
N SER A 172 -7.85 5.15 -13.43
CA SER A 172 -9.16 5.11 -14.07
C SER A 172 -9.26 6.35 -14.94
N SER A 173 -8.84 6.27 -16.20
CA SER A 173 -9.35 7.21 -17.19
C SER A 173 -10.84 6.91 -17.31
N SER A 174 -11.68 7.75 -16.69
CA SER A 174 -13.11 7.76 -16.99
C SER A 174 -13.24 7.82 -18.51
N PRO A 175 -13.92 6.87 -19.17
CA PRO A 175 -14.19 7.02 -20.59
C PRO A 175 -15.01 8.30 -20.73
N THR A 176 -14.42 9.31 -21.37
CA THR A 176 -15.17 10.48 -21.83
C THR A 176 -16.33 9.92 -22.65
N GLN A 177 -17.54 9.97 -22.10
CA GLN A 177 -18.75 9.71 -22.87
C GLN A 177 -18.72 10.69 -24.02
N ARG A 178 -18.40 10.20 -25.23
CA ARG A 178 -18.68 10.97 -26.44
C ARG A 178 -20.19 11.20 -26.45
N PRO A 179 -20.67 12.45 -26.54
CA PRO A 179 -22.09 12.69 -26.72
C PRO A 179 -22.55 11.93 -27.97
N PRO A 180 -23.76 11.33 -27.95
CA PRO A 180 -24.26 10.59 -29.08
C PRO A 180 -24.28 11.50 -30.32
N GLN A 181 -23.59 11.08 -31.38
CA GLN A 181 -23.71 11.73 -32.67
C GLN A 181 -25.15 11.56 -33.15
N GLN A 182 -25.90 12.66 -33.20
CA GLN A 182 -27.17 12.69 -33.91
C GLN A 182 -26.89 12.42 -35.39
N MET A 183 -27.43 11.33 -35.92
CA MET A 183 -27.46 11.10 -37.36
C MET A 183 -28.37 12.16 -38.00
N PRO A 184 -27.95 12.79 -39.12
CA PRO A 184 -28.84 13.66 -39.87
C PRO A 184 -29.97 12.83 -40.52
N PRO A 185 -31.20 13.36 -40.57
CA PRO A 185 -32.30 12.72 -41.30
C PRO A 185 -32.02 12.75 -42.81
N PHE A 186 -32.36 11.65 -43.48
CA PHE A 186 -32.34 11.51 -44.94
C PHE A 186 -33.43 12.37 -45.61
#